data_AF-A0A9N9KDH9-F1
#
_entry.id   AF-A0A9N9KDH9-F1
#
_cell.length_a   1.000
_cell.length_b   1.000
_cell.length_c   1.000
_cell.angle_alpha   90.00
_cell.angle_beta   90.00
_cell.angle_gamma   90.00
#
_symmetry.space_group_name_H-M   'P 1'
#
loop_
_entity.id
_entity.type
_entity.pdbx_description
1 polymer ?
#
loop_
_entity_poly.entity_id
_entity_poly.type
_entity_poly.pdbx_seq_one_letter_code
_entity_poly.pdbx_strand_id
1 'polypeptide(L)'
;KATKLTKRHIWLTSWSKMRVDLAEHTLSKEVEDTLASIEELKEISEGTQDFIKYSQNYRQIIHSKIGFRSIEDPRINTLREIRDWFVRGDKQKTKPTQWISSQCQFDLILSID
;
A
#
# COMPACT_ATOMS: atom_id res chain seq x y z
N LYS A 1 -15.67 15.35 2.47
CA LYS A 1 -15.28 15.25 3.90
C LYS A 1 -13.76 15.27 3.92
N ALA A 2 -13.11 16.16 4.67
CA ALA A 2 -11.65 16.20 4.69
C ALA A 2 -11.11 14.97 5.43
N THR A 3 -10.10 14.29 4.88
CA THR A 3 -9.43 13.17 5.55
C THR A 3 -8.83 13.63 6.87
N LYS A 4 -8.69 12.72 7.85
CA LYS A 4 -8.00 13.02 9.13
C LYS A 4 -6.49 13.27 9.00
N LEU A 5 -5.96 13.40 7.77
CA LEU A 5 -4.55 13.63 7.54
C LEU A 5 -4.17 15.03 7.98
N THR A 6 -3.12 15.09 8.79
CA THR A 6 -2.50 16.34 9.25
C THR A 6 -1.12 16.48 8.64
N LYS A 7 -0.49 17.65 8.78
CA LYS A 7 0.90 17.89 8.33
C LYS A 7 1.88 16.82 8.81
N ARG A 8 1.64 16.20 9.97
CA ARG A 8 2.50 15.13 10.53
C ARG A 8 2.50 13.83 9.72
N HIS A 9 1.52 13.62 8.84
CA HIS A 9 1.45 12.46 7.95
C HIS A 9 2.28 12.67 6.68
N ILE A 10 2.59 13.93 6.34
CA ILE A 10 3.35 14.31 5.13
C ILE A 10 4.79 14.69 5.53
N TRP A 11 4.92 15.57 6.53
CA TRP A 11 6.19 16.05 7.06
C TRP A 11 6.65 15.15 8.20
N LEU A 12 7.24 14.02 7.84
CA LEU A 12 7.68 13.01 8.79
C LEU A 12 8.96 13.44 9.52
N THR A 13 8.84 13.80 10.80
CA THR A 13 9.97 13.93 11.73
C THR A 13 10.55 12.56 12.06
N SER A 14 11.76 12.49 12.64
CA SER A 14 12.36 11.21 13.07
C SER A 14 11.43 10.39 13.96
N TRP A 15 10.69 11.04 14.85
CA TRP A 15 9.70 10.37 15.69
C TRP A 15 8.48 9.90 14.88
N SER A 16 7.93 10.75 14.00
CA SER A 16 6.79 10.37 13.16
C SER A 16 7.10 9.22 12.21
N LYS A 17 8.35 9.07 11.75
CA LYS A 17 8.76 7.94 10.88
C LYS A 17 8.61 6.57 11.56
N MET A 18 8.69 6.53 12.89
CA MET A 18 8.56 5.29 13.66
C MET A 18 7.10 4.93 14.01
N ARG A 19 6.15 5.80 13.67
CA ARG A 19 4.75 5.69 14.08
C ARG A 19 3.95 4.92 13.04
N VAL A 20 3.75 3.63 13.30
CA VAL A 20 2.94 2.74 12.44
C VAL A 20 1.50 3.27 12.28
N ASP A 21 0.92 3.88 13.31
CA ASP A 21 -0.42 4.46 13.26
C ASP A 21 -0.54 5.60 12.23
N LEU A 22 0.51 6.41 12.04
CA LEU A 22 0.52 7.45 11.02
C LEU A 22 0.55 6.84 9.60
N ALA A 23 1.31 5.75 9.42
CA ALA A 23 1.33 5.02 8.15
C ALA A 23 -0.02 4.37 7.85
N GLU A 24 -0.63 3.69 8.84
CA GLU A 24 -1.94 3.06 8.70
C GLU A 24 -3.05 4.07 8.36
N HIS A 25 -3.06 5.24 9.00
CA HIS A 25 -4.01 6.30 8.65
C HIS A 25 -3.80 6.86 7.24
N THR A 26 -2.53 7.03 6.83
CA THR A 26 -2.19 7.52 5.48
C THR A 26 -2.68 6.56 4.40
N LEU A 27 -2.60 5.26 4.69
CA LEU A 27 -3.05 4.19 3.80
C LEU A 27 -4.49 3.80 4.07
N SER A 28 -5.35 4.64 4.64
CA SER A 28 -6.73 4.26 4.98
C SER A 28 -7.71 4.37 3.80
N LYS A 29 -8.82 3.63 3.87
CA LYS A 29 -9.84 3.61 2.81
C LYS A 29 -10.46 4.99 2.59
N GLU A 30 -10.59 5.76 3.68
CA GLU A 30 -11.03 7.15 3.62
C GLU A 30 -10.11 8.02 2.74
N VAL A 31 -8.80 7.77 2.75
CA VAL A 31 -7.84 8.51 1.91
C VAL A 31 -7.97 8.09 0.44
N GLU A 32 -8.06 6.79 0.17
CA GLU A 32 -8.31 6.26 -1.18
C GLU A 32 -9.57 6.85 -1.80
N ASP A 33 -10.70 6.79 -1.07
CA ASP A 33 -11.99 7.28 -1.54
C ASP A 33 -11.97 8.81 -1.73
N THR A 34 -11.26 9.53 -0.85
CA THR A 34 -11.10 10.98 -1.01
C THR A 34 -10.27 11.32 -2.25
N LEU A 35 -9.18 10.60 -2.50
CA LEU A 35 -8.37 10.80 -3.72
C LEU A 35 -9.19 10.52 -4.98
N ALA A 36 -10.02 9.49 -4.99
CA ALA A 36 -10.91 9.17 -6.09
C ALA A 36 -11.98 10.26 -6.34
N SER A 37 -12.38 10.99 -5.28
CA SER A 37 -13.38 12.05 -5.37
C SER A 37 -12.84 13.40 -5.86
N ILE A 38 -11.52 13.60 -5.88
CA ILE A 38 -10.89 14.86 -6.31
C ILE A 38 -10.55 14.76 -7.80
N GLU A 39 -11.33 15.45 -8.63
CA GLU A 39 -11.22 15.41 -10.10
C GLU A 39 -9.82 15.80 -10.61
N GLU A 40 -9.21 16.82 -9.99
CA GLU A 40 -7.86 17.31 -10.31
C GLU A 40 -6.76 16.27 -10.06
N LEU A 41 -7.01 15.30 -9.18
CA LEU A 41 -6.07 14.25 -8.83
C LEU A 41 -6.37 12.94 -9.55
N LYS A 42 -7.43 12.86 -10.35
CA LYS A 42 -7.93 11.60 -10.91
C LYS A 42 -6.89 10.82 -11.73
N GLU A 43 -6.07 11.51 -12.53
CA GLU A 43 -5.01 10.86 -13.32
C GLU A 43 -3.74 10.52 -12.52
N ILE A 44 -3.34 11.36 -11.56
CA ILE A 44 -2.17 11.10 -10.67
C ILE A 44 -2.52 10.00 -9.64
N SER A 45 -3.80 9.91 -9.30
CA SER A 45 -4.28 9.10 -8.21
C SER A 45 -4.52 7.65 -8.58
N GLU A 46 -4.61 7.22 -9.85
CA GLU A 46 -4.91 5.80 -10.14
C GLU A 46 -3.84 4.87 -9.55
N GLY A 47 -2.55 5.13 -9.85
CA GLY A 47 -1.45 4.36 -9.25
C GLY A 47 -1.32 4.53 -7.73
N THR A 48 -1.68 5.70 -7.20
CA THR A 48 -1.64 5.98 -5.76
C THR A 48 -2.79 5.28 -5.02
N GLN A 49 -3.99 5.25 -5.62
CA GLN A 49 -5.16 4.55 -5.13
C GLN A 49 -4.90 3.05 -5.11
N ASP A 50 -4.36 2.50 -6.20
CA ASP A 50 -3.93 1.10 -6.26
C ASP A 50 -2.89 0.79 -5.18
N PHE A 51 -1.88 1.64 -5.01
CA PHE A 51 -0.88 1.48 -3.95
C PHE A 51 -1.53 1.40 -2.56
N ILE A 52 -2.43 2.34 -2.24
CA ILE A 52 -3.14 2.40 -0.97
C ILE A 52 -3.99 1.14 -0.77
N LYS A 53 -4.80 0.79 -1.79
CA LYS A 53 -5.68 -0.38 -1.78
C LYS A 53 -4.92 -1.68 -1.58
N TYR A 54 -3.85 -1.92 -2.34
CA TYR A 54 -3.05 -3.13 -2.20
C TYR A 54 -2.30 -3.18 -0.86
N SER A 55 -1.79 -2.05 -0.37
CA SER A 55 -1.15 -1.98 0.95
C SER A 55 -2.13 -2.30 2.09
N GLN A 56 -3.37 -1.81 2.00
CA GLN A 56 -4.43 -2.14 2.97
C GLN A 56 -4.74 -3.64 2.94
N ASN A 57 -4.99 -4.20 1.77
CA ASN A 57 -5.32 -5.61 1.61
C ASN A 57 -4.20 -6.49 2.17
N TYR A 58 -2.94 -6.16 1.85
CA TYR A 58 -1.78 -6.84 2.41
C TYR A 58 -1.77 -6.79 3.93
N ARG A 59 -1.86 -5.58 4.52
CA ARG A 59 -1.88 -5.38 5.97
C ARG A 59 -3.01 -6.18 6.63
N GLN A 60 -4.22 -6.15 6.08
CA GLN A 60 -5.37 -6.87 6.61
C GLN A 60 -5.19 -8.39 6.56
N ILE A 61 -4.62 -8.92 5.47
CA ILE A 61 -4.37 -10.36 5.33
C ILE A 61 -3.30 -10.82 6.33
N ILE A 62 -2.16 -10.12 6.38
CA ILE A 62 -1.01 -10.51 7.22
C ILE A 62 -1.31 -10.30 8.71
N HIS A 63 -2.08 -9.28 9.07
CA HIS A 63 -2.47 -9.02 10.48
C HIS A 63 -3.80 -9.68 10.87
N SER A 64 -4.38 -10.50 10.00
CA SER A 64 -5.56 -11.27 10.36
C SER A 64 -5.23 -12.26 11.48
N LYS A 65 -6.11 -12.38 12.47
CA LYS A 65 -6.03 -13.44 13.47
C LYS A 65 -6.34 -14.83 12.90
N ILE A 66 -6.87 -14.88 11.68
CA ILE A 66 -7.26 -16.12 10.99
C ILE A 66 -6.14 -16.51 10.04
N GLY A 67 -5.44 -17.60 10.36
CA GLY A 67 -4.44 -18.20 9.47
C GLY A 67 -5.03 -18.70 8.15
N PHE A 68 -4.17 -19.00 7.18
CA PHE A 68 -4.59 -19.66 5.94
C PHE A 68 -4.99 -21.10 6.24
N ARG A 69 -6.16 -21.52 5.74
CA ARG A 69 -6.69 -22.87 5.99
C ARG A 69 -6.33 -23.87 4.90
N SER A 70 -6.07 -23.39 3.69
CA SER A 70 -5.72 -24.18 2.51
C SER A 70 -4.87 -23.31 1.57
N ILE A 71 -4.14 -23.93 0.65
CA ILE A 71 -3.49 -23.26 -0.48
C ILE A 71 -4.50 -22.63 -1.46
N GLU A 72 -5.74 -23.10 -1.42
CA GLU A 72 -6.87 -22.60 -2.22
C GLU A 72 -7.56 -21.39 -1.56
N ASP A 73 -7.02 -20.87 -0.45
CA ASP A 73 -7.56 -19.71 0.23
C ASP A 73 -7.57 -18.51 -0.73
N PRO A 74 -8.72 -17.84 -0.96
CA PRO A 74 -8.82 -16.74 -1.92
C PRO A 74 -7.86 -15.59 -1.59
N ARG A 75 -7.47 -15.43 -0.32
CA ARG A 75 -6.50 -14.41 0.12
C ARG A 75 -5.10 -14.65 -0.48
N ILE A 76 -4.75 -15.91 -0.79
CA ILE A 76 -3.47 -16.25 -1.42
C ILE A 76 -3.43 -15.70 -2.86
N ASN A 77 -4.54 -15.77 -3.59
CA ASN A 77 -4.62 -15.16 -4.93
C ASN A 77 -4.50 -13.64 -4.84
N THR A 78 -5.14 -13.00 -3.86
CA THR A 78 -4.96 -11.56 -3.61
C THR A 78 -3.51 -11.19 -3.28
N LEU A 79 -2.81 -12.01 -2.48
CA LEU A 79 -1.37 -11.80 -2.21
C LEU A 79 -0.51 -11.93 -3.47
N ARG A 80 -0.83 -12.88 -4.37
CA ARG A 80 -0.15 -13.01 -5.67
C ARG A 80 -0.37 -11.79 -6.56
N GLU A 81 -1.59 -11.24 -6.60
CA GLU A 81 -1.90 -10.00 -7.32
C GLU A 81 -1.11 -8.81 -6.75
N ILE A 82 -1.10 -8.67 -5.42
CA ILE A 82 -0.32 -7.63 -4.71
C ILE A 82 1.16 -7.73 -5.11
N ARG A 83 1.74 -8.94 -5.04
CA ARG A 83 3.12 -9.18 -5.45
C ARG A 83 3.36 -8.78 -6.90
N ASP A 84 2.52 -9.24 -7.80
CA ASP A 84 2.71 -9.00 -9.22
C ASP A 84 2.60 -7.50 -9.52
N TRP A 85 1.73 -6.76 -8.84
CA TRP A 85 1.65 -5.30 -8.95
C TRP A 85 2.91 -4.60 -8.43
N PHE A 86 3.37 -4.90 -7.21
CA PHE A 86 4.54 -4.26 -6.59
C PHE A 86 5.88 -4.64 -7.24
N VAL A 87 6.04 -5.92 -7.58
CA VAL A 87 7.31 -6.49 -8.04
C VAL A 87 7.39 -6.50 -9.56
N ARG A 88 6.31 -6.90 -10.25
CA ARG A 88 6.28 -7.13 -11.70
C ARG A 88 5.54 -6.05 -12.48
N GLY A 89 4.95 -5.06 -11.82
CA GLY A 89 4.29 -3.92 -12.45
C GLY A 89 5.29 -3.05 -13.23
N ASP A 90 5.55 -3.43 -14.47
CA ASP A 90 6.55 -2.80 -15.36
C ASP A 90 6.17 -1.38 -15.82
N LYS A 91 4.93 -0.93 -15.60
CA LYS A 91 4.45 0.37 -16.11
C LYS A 91 4.93 1.58 -15.32
N GLN A 92 5.34 1.43 -14.06
CA GLN A 92 5.81 2.55 -13.21
C GLN A 92 7.35 2.65 -13.12
N LYS A 93 8.10 1.67 -13.67
CA LYS A 93 9.56 1.55 -13.55
C LYS A 93 10.34 2.08 -14.76
N THR A 94 9.66 2.59 -15.79
CA THR A 94 10.28 3.10 -17.03
C THR A 94 10.94 4.47 -16.88
N LYS A 95 10.73 5.17 -15.76
CA LYS A 95 11.57 6.30 -15.33
C LYS A 95 12.28 5.93 -14.03
N PRO A 96 13.59 6.25 -13.88
CA PRO A 96 14.38 5.88 -12.73
C PRO A 96 14.01 6.76 -11.54
N THR A 97 12.88 6.45 -10.91
CA THR A 97 12.60 6.89 -9.55
C THR A 97 12.48 5.62 -8.74
N GLN A 98 13.39 5.41 -7.78
CA GLN A 98 13.33 4.28 -6.86
C GLN A 98 12.13 4.49 -5.92
N TRP A 99 10.93 4.07 -6.34
CA TRP A 99 9.68 4.25 -5.58
C TRP A 99 9.59 3.36 -4.34
N ILE A 100 10.39 2.30 -4.28
CA ILE A 100 10.40 1.33 -3.18
C ILE A 100 11.86 1.03 -2.88
N SER A 101 12.25 1.09 -1.60
CA SER A 101 13.62 0.73 -1.21
C SER A 101 13.90 -0.72 -1.57
N SER A 102 15.16 -1.03 -1.89
CA SER A 102 15.58 -2.41 -2.16
C SER A 102 15.27 -3.36 -0.99
N GLN A 103 15.26 -2.83 0.24
CA GLN A 103 14.90 -3.59 1.43
C GLN A 103 13.42 -4.01 1.44
N CYS A 104 12.50 -3.09 1.12
CA CYS A 104 11.08 -3.40 1.02
C CYS A 104 10.79 -4.43 -0.09
N GLN A 105 11.54 -4.40 -1.19
CA GLN A 105 11.42 -5.41 -2.24
C GLN A 105 11.86 -6.80 -1.75
N PHE A 106 12.93 -6.86 -0.97
CA PHE A 106 13.44 -8.10 -0.38
C PHE A 106 12.45 -8.71 0.63
N ASP A 107 11.92 -7.90 1.54
CA ASP A 107 11.00 -8.35 2.57
C ASP A 107 9.68 -8.88 1.98
N LEU A 108 9.21 -8.29 0.87
CA LEU A 108 8.03 -8.77 0.12
C LEU A 108 8.25 -10.14 -0.53
N ILE A 109 9.43 -10.38 -1.11
CA ILE A 109 9.78 -11.66 -1.72
C ILE A 109 9.79 -12.77 -0.66
N LEU A 110 10.46 -12.52 0.46
CA LEU A 110 10.55 -13.48 1.58
C LEU A 110 9.22 -13.77 2.26
N SER A 111 8.21 -12.91 2.12
CA SER A 111 6.89 -13.09 2.74
C SER A 111 5.95 -13.98 1.93
N ILE A 112 6.32 -14.33 0.69
CA ILE A 112 5.45 -15.04 -0.27
C ILE A 112 5.97 -16.45 -0.59
N ASP A 113 7.29 -16.66 -0.54
CA ASP A 113 7.92 -17.97 -0.65
C ASP A 113 7.83 -18.77 0.66
#